data_AF-A0A377XNJ6-F1
#
_entry.id   AF-A0A377XNJ6-F1
#
_cell.length_a   1.000
_cell.length_b   1.000
_cell.length_c   1.000
_cell.angle_alpha   90.00
_cell.angle_beta   90.00
_cell.angle_gamma   90.00
#
_symmetry.space_group_name_H-M   'P 1'
#
loop_
_entity.id
_entity.type
_entity.pdbx_description
1 polymer ?
#
loop_
_entity_poly.entity_id
_entity_poly.type
_entity_poly.pdbx_seq_one_letter_code
_entity_poly.pdbx_strand_id
1 'polypeptide(L)'
;MVEAGALAGVLRKQEHELIENVFELESRTVPSSMTPRESVIWFDLHEDEQSLKNKVAEHPHSKFLVCNEDIDHIIGYVDSKDLLNRVLANQSLVLTGGVQIRNTLIVPDTLTLSEALESFKTAGEDFAVIMNEYALVVGIITLNDVMTTLMGDLVGQGLEEQIVARDEKLVADRWRYAD
;
A
#
# COMPACT_ATOMS: atom_id res chain seq x y z
N MET A 1 -10.93 5.75 38.27
CA MET A 1 -9.57 5.30 38.65
C MET A 1 -9.23 3.94 38.06
N VAL A 2 -10.15 2.96 38.04
CA VAL A 2 -9.96 1.66 37.35
C VAL A 2 -9.81 1.82 35.83
N GLU A 3 -10.61 2.68 35.21
CA GLU A 3 -10.60 2.95 33.76
C GLU A 3 -9.26 3.53 33.26
N ALA A 4 -8.66 4.45 34.03
CA ALA A 4 -7.34 5.00 33.73
C ALA A 4 -6.21 3.96 33.87
N GLY A 5 -6.36 2.99 34.79
CA GLY A 5 -5.41 1.88 34.94
C GLY A 5 -5.52 0.84 33.83
N ALA A 6 -6.75 0.56 33.37
CA ALA A 6 -7.00 -0.31 32.21
C ALA A 6 -6.44 0.31 30.92
N LEU A 7 -6.72 1.59 30.66
CA LEU A 7 -6.18 2.32 29.51
C LEU A 7 -4.64 2.37 29.52
N ALA A 8 -4.03 2.65 30.67
CA ALA A 8 -2.58 2.64 30.80
C ALA A 8 -1.96 1.24 30.57
N GLY A 9 -2.69 0.18 30.94
CA GLY A 9 -2.28 -1.21 30.67
C GLY A 9 -2.32 -1.56 29.17
N VAL A 10 -3.38 -1.15 28.46
CA VAL A 10 -3.52 -1.34 27.01
C VAL A 10 -2.44 -0.57 26.25
N LEU A 11 -2.21 0.70 26.59
CA LEU A 11 -1.17 1.52 25.96
C LEU A 11 0.22 0.90 26.09
N ARG A 12 0.58 0.41 27.29
CA ARG A 12 1.87 -0.27 27.50
C ARG A 12 2.03 -1.54 26.66
N LYS A 13 0.92 -2.25 26.40
CA LYS A 13 0.95 -3.44 25.54
C LYS A 13 1.20 -3.07 24.09
N GLN A 14 0.52 -2.04 23.59
CA GLN A 14 0.70 -1.54 22.22
C GLN A 14 2.12 -0.99 21.99
N GLU A 15 2.69 -0.27 22.96
CA GLU A 15 4.09 0.19 22.91
C GLU A 15 5.07 -0.98 22.86
N HIS A 16 4.80 -2.06 23.61
CA HIS A 16 5.64 -3.26 23.60
C HIS A 16 5.58 -3.98 22.25
N GLU A 17 4.38 -4.17 21.69
CA GLU A 17 4.16 -4.79 20.37
C GLU A 17 4.87 -4.00 19.26
N LEU A 18 4.82 -2.66 19.30
CA LEU A 18 5.57 -1.83 18.34
C LEU A 18 7.07 -2.06 18.42
N ILE A 19 7.63 -2.15 19.62
CA ILE A 19 9.06 -2.40 19.81
C ILE A 19 9.44 -3.78 19.26
N GLU A 20 8.63 -4.80 19.50
CA GLU A 20 8.85 -6.15 18.94
C GLU A 20 8.82 -6.12 17.41
N ASN A 21 7.82 -5.47 16.80
CA ASN A 21 7.70 -5.35 15.35
C ASN A 21 8.89 -4.63 14.72
N VAL A 22 9.49 -3.64 15.40
CA VAL A 22 10.73 -3.00 14.93
C VAL A 22 11.85 -4.03 14.78
N PHE A 23 12.03 -4.91 15.77
CA PHE A 23 13.03 -5.99 15.66
C PHE A 23 12.68 -7.00 14.57
N GLU A 24 11.39 -7.26 14.31
CA GLU A 24 10.99 -8.11 13.19
C GLU A 24 11.42 -7.53 11.84
N LEU A 25 11.31 -6.21 11.65
CA LEU A 25 11.71 -5.57 10.39
C LEU A 25 13.20 -5.75 10.07
N GLU A 26 14.06 -5.90 11.08
CA GLU A 26 15.50 -6.15 10.90
C GLU A 26 15.80 -7.60 10.48
N SER A 27 14.87 -8.53 10.67
CA SER A 27 15.09 -9.96 10.37
C SER A 27 14.28 -10.46 9.17
N ARG A 28 13.15 -9.83 8.88
CA ARG A 28 12.28 -10.17 7.75
C ARG A 28 12.76 -9.48 6.47
N THR A 29 12.80 -10.25 5.39
CA THR A 29 13.17 -9.75 4.06
C THR A 29 11.97 -9.22 3.28
N VAL A 30 12.25 -8.39 2.27
CA VAL A 30 11.26 -7.78 1.37
C VAL A 30 10.24 -8.79 0.81
N PRO A 31 10.66 -10.00 0.35
CA PRO A 31 9.75 -11.01 -0.17
C PRO A 31 8.64 -11.45 0.79
N SER A 32 8.80 -11.24 2.11
CA SER A 32 7.78 -11.61 3.10
C SER A 32 6.57 -10.68 3.16
N SER A 33 6.66 -9.47 2.59
CA SER A 33 5.60 -8.45 2.62
C SER A 33 5.34 -7.80 1.26
N MET A 34 6.04 -8.23 0.21
CA MET A 34 5.87 -7.69 -1.15
C MET A 34 4.58 -8.19 -1.82
N THR A 35 4.15 -7.50 -2.86
CA THR A 35 3.26 -8.09 -3.88
C THR A 35 4.12 -8.95 -4.82
N PRO A 36 3.90 -10.28 -4.86
CA PRO A 36 4.68 -11.18 -5.71
C PRO A 36 4.50 -10.89 -7.20
N ARG A 37 5.54 -11.20 -8.00
CA ARG A 37 5.59 -11.00 -9.47
C ARG A 37 4.29 -11.36 -10.18
N GLU A 38 3.74 -12.53 -9.90
CA GLU A 38 2.53 -13.06 -10.55
C GLU A 38 1.26 -12.29 -10.22
N SER A 39 1.27 -11.52 -9.13
CA SER A 39 0.16 -10.69 -8.67
C SER A 39 0.34 -9.21 -9.05
N VAL A 40 1.46 -8.85 -9.68
CA VAL A 40 1.71 -7.46 -10.10
C VAL A 40 0.84 -7.12 -11.30
N ILE A 41 0.01 -6.09 -11.15
CA ILE A 41 -0.72 -5.47 -12.26
C ILE A 41 0.17 -4.35 -12.82
N TRP A 42 0.53 -4.46 -14.10
CA TRP A 42 1.40 -3.52 -14.80
C TRP A 42 0.88 -3.21 -16.20
N PHE A 43 1.39 -2.12 -16.78
CA PHE A 43 1.07 -1.67 -18.12
C PHE A 43 2.20 -1.97 -19.09
N ASP A 44 1.85 -2.49 -20.26
CA ASP A 44 2.80 -2.53 -21.35
C ASP A 44 2.92 -1.13 -21.99
N LEU A 45 4.14 -0.72 -22.31
CA LEU A 45 4.44 0.60 -22.88
C LEU A 45 3.66 0.88 -24.17
N HIS A 46 3.35 -0.16 -24.92
CA HIS A 46 2.64 -0.12 -26.20
C HIS A 46 1.16 -0.55 -26.08
N GLU A 47 0.66 -0.68 -24.85
CA GLU A 47 -0.73 -1.01 -24.57
C GLU A 47 -1.70 0.07 -25.05
N ASP A 48 -2.84 -0.34 -25.60
CA ASP A 48 -3.84 0.60 -26.09
C ASP A 48 -4.60 1.27 -24.93
N GLU A 49 -5.10 2.47 -25.20
CA GLU A 49 -5.76 3.31 -24.19
C GLU A 49 -7.02 2.66 -23.59
N GLN A 50 -7.75 1.81 -24.32
CA GLN A 50 -8.93 1.16 -23.78
C GLN A 50 -8.54 0.05 -22.79
N SER A 51 -7.50 -0.74 -23.11
CA SER A 51 -6.97 -1.75 -22.21
C SER A 51 -6.44 -1.13 -20.90
N LEU A 52 -5.70 -0.01 -21.00
CA LEU A 52 -5.24 0.74 -19.82
C LEU A 52 -6.41 1.19 -18.92
N LYS A 53 -7.46 1.76 -19.52
CA LYS A 53 -8.67 2.17 -18.77
C LYS A 53 -9.35 1.01 -18.07
N ASN A 54 -9.45 -0.14 -18.75
CA ASN A 54 -10.06 -1.34 -18.17
C ASN A 54 -9.23 -1.84 -16.97
N LYS A 55 -7.90 -1.94 -17.10
CA LYS A 55 -7.02 -2.33 -15.99
C LYS A 55 -7.15 -1.40 -14.78
N VAL A 56 -7.18 -0.08 -15.00
CA VAL A 56 -7.35 0.89 -13.90
C VAL A 56 -8.71 0.75 -13.22
N ALA A 57 -9.77 0.47 -13.99
CA ALA A 57 -11.11 0.30 -13.45
C ALA A 57 -11.27 -1.01 -12.66
N GLU A 58 -10.63 -2.09 -13.12
CA GLU A 58 -10.65 -3.42 -12.46
C GLU A 58 -9.76 -3.45 -11.22
N HIS A 59 -8.63 -2.73 -11.26
CA HIS A 59 -7.62 -2.72 -10.21
C HIS A 59 -7.35 -1.28 -9.76
N PRO A 60 -8.03 -0.75 -8.74
CA PRO A 60 -7.93 0.66 -8.34
C PRO A 60 -6.65 0.96 -7.53
N HIS A 61 -5.48 0.63 -8.06
CA HIS A 61 -4.18 0.91 -7.44
C HIS A 61 -3.78 2.38 -7.62
N SER A 62 -2.96 2.89 -6.69
CA SER A 62 -2.46 4.27 -6.76
C SER A 62 -1.34 4.43 -7.79
N LYS A 63 -0.56 3.37 -8.03
CA LYS A 63 0.55 3.35 -8.97
C LYS A 63 0.53 2.07 -9.78
N PHE A 64 0.93 2.17 -11.03
CA PHE A 64 1.10 1.04 -11.93
C PHE A 64 2.51 1.04 -12.49
N LEU A 65 3.15 -0.12 -12.45
CA LEU A 65 4.43 -0.32 -13.13
C LEU A 65 4.20 -0.24 -14.64
N VAL A 66 5.15 0.35 -15.36
CA VAL A 66 5.18 0.39 -16.82
C VAL A 66 6.41 -0.38 -17.27
N CYS A 67 6.20 -1.40 -18.09
CA CYS A 67 7.26 -2.22 -18.65
C CYS A 67 7.11 -2.33 -20.17
N ASN A 68 8.12 -2.85 -20.85
CA ASN A 68 8.10 -3.06 -22.29
C ASN A 68 8.19 -4.54 -22.62
N GLU A 69 7.15 -5.11 -23.25
CA GLU A 69 7.03 -6.52 -23.65
C GLU A 69 6.87 -7.50 -22.49
N ASP A 70 7.68 -7.38 -21.44
CA ASP A 70 7.60 -8.17 -20.23
C ASP A 70 7.91 -7.34 -18.98
N ILE A 71 7.58 -7.89 -17.81
CA ILE A 71 7.74 -7.21 -16.52
C ILE A 71 9.21 -6.96 -16.12
N ASP A 72 10.18 -7.69 -16.69
CA ASP A 72 11.61 -7.52 -16.39
C ASP A 72 12.20 -6.28 -17.09
N HIS A 73 11.59 -5.82 -18.17
CA HIS A 73 11.98 -4.62 -18.89
C HIS A 73 11.26 -3.37 -18.37
N ILE A 74 11.61 -2.96 -17.15
CA ILE A 74 11.00 -1.83 -16.46
C ILE A 74 11.34 -0.50 -17.15
N ILE A 75 10.31 0.30 -17.45
CA ILE A 75 10.44 1.69 -17.90
C ILE A 75 10.28 2.66 -16.74
N GLY A 76 9.38 2.34 -15.79
CA GLY A 76 9.11 3.15 -14.62
C GLY A 76 7.72 2.88 -14.06
N TYR A 77 7.08 3.87 -13.46
CA TYR A 77 5.70 3.78 -12.99
C TYR A 77 4.88 5.03 -13.35
N VAL A 78 3.56 4.90 -13.30
CA VAL A 78 2.61 6.00 -13.46
C VAL A 78 1.66 6.07 -12.27
N ASP A 79 1.28 7.28 -11.87
CA ASP A 79 0.27 7.50 -10.82
C ASP A 79 -1.13 7.48 -11.44
N SER A 80 -2.06 6.74 -10.84
CA SER A 80 -3.42 6.64 -11.36
C SER A 80 -4.18 7.98 -11.29
N LYS A 81 -3.79 8.89 -10.38
CA LYS A 81 -4.31 10.26 -10.33
C LYS A 81 -3.88 11.06 -11.55
N ASP A 82 -2.64 10.88 -12.02
CA ASP A 82 -2.13 11.55 -13.23
C ASP A 82 -2.88 11.04 -14.47
N LEU A 83 -3.19 9.73 -14.53
CA LEU A 83 -4.04 9.15 -15.58
C LEU A 83 -5.48 9.70 -15.51
N LEU A 84 -6.08 9.74 -14.33
CA LEU A 84 -7.42 10.29 -14.13
C LEU A 84 -7.50 11.75 -14.60
N ASN A 85 -6.54 12.58 -14.21
CA ASN A 85 -6.47 13.99 -14.62
C ASN A 85 -6.45 14.14 -16.14
N ARG A 86 -5.73 13.26 -16.86
CA ARG A 86 -5.72 13.23 -18.32
C ARG A 86 -7.08 12.87 -18.92
N VAL A 87 -7.75 11.86 -18.39
CA VAL A 87 -9.09 11.47 -18.83
C VAL A 87 -10.05 12.64 -18.68
N LEU A 88 -10.03 13.31 -17.51
CA LEU A 88 -10.88 14.48 -17.24
C LEU A 88 -10.57 15.65 -18.18
N ALA A 89 -9.32 15.78 -18.64
CA ALA A 89 -8.89 16.77 -19.61
C ALA A 89 -9.09 16.36 -21.08
N ASN A 90 -9.73 15.21 -21.36
CA ASN A 90 -9.85 14.62 -22.70
C ASN A 90 -8.49 14.45 -23.42
N GLN A 91 -7.43 14.15 -22.67
CA GLN A 91 -6.11 13.86 -23.19
C GLN A 91 -5.94 12.35 -23.39
N SER A 92 -5.09 11.97 -24.35
CA SER A 92 -4.78 10.56 -24.58
C SER A 92 -4.00 9.95 -23.41
N LEU A 93 -4.26 8.67 -23.14
CA LEU A 93 -3.52 7.87 -22.15
C LEU A 93 -2.43 7.00 -22.78
N VAL A 94 -2.19 7.12 -24.08
CA VAL A 94 -1.09 6.41 -24.74
C VAL A 94 0.21 6.74 -24.02
N LEU A 95 0.86 5.72 -23.45
CA LEU A 95 2.01 5.89 -22.55
C LEU A 95 3.21 6.54 -23.27
N THR A 96 3.42 6.18 -24.54
CA THR A 96 4.43 6.78 -25.41
C THR A 96 4.10 8.23 -25.83
N GLY A 97 2.86 8.67 -25.66
CA GLY A 97 2.31 9.93 -26.16
C GLY A 97 2.35 11.10 -25.19
N GLY A 98 3.08 10.98 -24.08
CA GLY A 98 3.30 12.07 -23.12
C GLY A 98 2.83 11.80 -21.70
N VAL A 99 2.37 10.58 -21.39
CA VAL A 99 2.17 10.18 -19.99
C VAL A 99 3.49 10.32 -19.23
N GLN A 100 3.46 10.97 -18.07
CA GLN A 100 4.67 11.14 -17.29
C GLN A 100 4.99 9.82 -16.58
N ILE A 101 5.94 9.08 -17.14
CA ILE A 101 6.50 7.89 -16.52
C ILE A 101 7.61 8.35 -15.57
N ARG A 102 7.50 7.94 -14.30
CA ARG A 102 8.45 8.27 -13.24
C ARG A 102 9.41 7.10 -13.03
N ASN A 103 10.66 7.39 -12.70
CA ASN A 103 11.63 6.35 -12.35
C ASN A 103 11.17 5.61 -11.10
N THR A 104 11.39 4.30 -11.06
CA THR A 104 11.08 3.49 -9.88
C THR A 104 12.35 3.22 -9.06
N LEU A 105 12.21 3.19 -7.73
CA LEU A 105 13.26 2.69 -6.86
C LEU A 105 13.42 1.18 -7.09
N ILE A 106 14.65 0.72 -7.20
CA ILE A 106 14.97 -0.70 -7.36
C ILE A 106 15.70 -1.15 -6.10
N VAL A 107 15.25 -2.27 -5.53
CA VAL A 107 15.87 -2.88 -4.34
C VAL A 107 16.14 -4.38 -4.56
N PRO A 108 17.22 -4.93 -3.97
CA PRO A 108 17.44 -6.37 -3.93
C PRO A 108 16.38 -7.11 -3.09
N ASP A 109 16.05 -8.33 -3.47
CA ASP A 109 15.19 -9.23 -2.69
C ASP A 109 15.81 -9.69 -1.36
N THR A 110 17.12 -9.55 -1.21
CA THR A 110 17.86 -9.87 0.02
C THR A 110 17.72 -8.81 1.11
N LEU A 111 17.21 -7.61 0.80
CA LEU A 111 17.08 -6.57 1.82
C LEU A 111 16.06 -6.97 2.90
N THR A 112 16.33 -6.53 4.11
CA THR A 112 15.38 -6.54 5.21
C THR A 112 14.32 -5.45 4.99
N LEU A 113 13.18 -5.56 5.68
CA LEU A 113 12.15 -4.51 5.64
C LEU A 113 12.66 -3.20 6.25
N SER A 114 13.57 -3.25 7.23
CA SER A 114 14.24 -2.08 7.80
C SER A 114 15.12 -1.37 6.76
N GLU A 115 15.93 -2.11 6.00
CA GLU A 115 16.76 -1.55 4.93
C GLU A 115 15.91 -1.02 3.76
N ALA A 116 14.78 -1.68 3.45
CA ALA A 116 13.82 -1.18 2.48
C ALA A 116 13.19 0.14 2.93
N LEU A 117 12.82 0.27 4.21
CA LEU A 117 12.33 1.53 4.80
C LEU A 117 13.35 2.66 4.67
N GLU A 118 14.62 2.37 4.95
CA GLU A 118 15.71 3.34 4.78
C GLU A 118 15.90 3.74 3.31
N SER A 119 15.78 2.77 2.39
CA SER A 119 15.85 3.01 0.94
C SER A 119 14.74 3.95 0.47
N PHE A 120 13.50 3.73 0.93
CA PHE A 120 12.37 4.64 0.66
C PHE A 120 12.63 6.05 1.19
N LYS A 121 13.05 6.17 2.45
CA LYS A 121 13.36 7.45 3.09
C LYS A 121 14.47 8.20 2.35
N THR A 122 15.50 7.50 1.91
CA THR A 122 16.66 8.08 1.23
C THR A 122 16.31 8.52 -0.19
N ALA A 123 15.53 7.72 -0.91
CA ALA A 123 15.07 8.05 -2.25
C ALA A 123 13.97 9.12 -2.26
N GLY A 124 13.22 9.27 -1.17
CA GLY A 124 12.02 10.11 -1.13
C GLY A 124 10.86 9.52 -1.95
N GLU A 125 10.88 8.21 -2.15
CA GLU A 125 9.89 7.45 -2.91
C GLU A 125 9.11 6.51 -1.97
N ASP A 126 7.97 6.00 -2.41
CA ASP A 126 7.09 5.10 -1.64
C ASP A 126 6.74 3.81 -2.41
N PHE A 127 7.37 3.58 -3.56
CA PHE A 127 7.13 2.45 -4.45
C PHE A 127 8.46 1.94 -5.01
N ALA A 128 8.71 0.65 -4.85
CA ALA A 128 9.92 0.00 -5.31
C ALA A 128 9.64 -1.30 -6.03
N VAL A 129 10.46 -1.58 -7.04
CA VAL A 129 10.55 -2.89 -7.69
C VAL A 129 11.64 -3.69 -7.02
N ILE A 130 11.35 -4.95 -6.75
CA ILE A 130 12.28 -5.88 -6.12
C ILE A 130 12.86 -6.78 -7.21
N MET A 131 14.18 -6.88 -7.23
CA MET A 131 14.91 -7.75 -8.16
C MET A 131 15.81 -8.75 -7.45
N ASN A 132 16.00 -9.89 -8.07
CA ASN A 132 17.00 -10.87 -7.67
C ASN A 132 18.36 -10.60 -8.33
N GLU A 133 19.33 -11.48 -8.10
CA GLU A 133 20.70 -11.38 -8.60
C GLU A 133 20.83 -11.51 -10.13
N TYR A 134 19.79 -12.00 -10.81
CA TYR A 134 19.73 -12.14 -12.26
C TYR A 134 19.04 -10.96 -12.95
N ALA A 135 18.77 -9.88 -12.20
CA ALA A 135 18.00 -8.72 -12.65
C ALA A 135 16.58 -9.08 -13.11
N LEU A 136 15.98 -10.11 -12.51
CA LEU A 136 14.59 -10.46 -12.72
C LEU A 136 13.73 -9.87 -11.62
N VAL A 137 12.57 -9.35 -12.00
CA VAL A 137 11.57 -8.82 -11.07
C VAL A 137 10.94 -9.97 -10.29
N VAL A 138 11.06 -9.92 -8.96
CA VAL A 138 10.41 -10.90 -8.08
C VAL A 138 9.13 -10.37 -7.46
N GLY A 139 8.94 -9.05 -7.48
CA GLY A 139 7.73 -8.39 -6.98
C GLY A 139 7.90 -6.89 -6.87
N ILE A 140 6.91 -6.26 -6.25
CA ILE A 140 6.93 -4.84 -5.89
C ILE A 140 6.59 -4.68 -4.42
N ILE A 141 7.10 -3.63 -3.80
CA ILE A 141 6.74 -3.26 -2.44
C ILE A 141 6.51 -1.77 -2.33
N THR A 142 5.62 -1.38 -1.44
CA THR A 142 5.35 0.00 -1.10
C THR A 142 5.78 0.33 0.32
N LEU A 143 5.99 1.61 0.60
CA LEU A 143 6.19 2.07 1.96
C LEU A 143 5.03 1.65 2.88
N ASN A 144 3.80 1.61 2.35
CA ASN A 144 2.63 1.19 3.11
C ASN A 144 2.72 -0.28 3.54
N ASP A 145 3.29 -1.18 2.73
CA ASP A 145 3.44 -2.59 3.09
C ASP A 145 4.42 -2.76 4.26
N VAL A 146 5.50 -2.00 4.24
CA VAL A 146 6.48 -1.95 5.34
C VAL A 146 5.85 -1.36 6.61
N MET A 147 5.14 -0.23 6.49
CA MET A 147 4.46 0.41 7.61
C MET A 147 3.34 -0.46 8.19
N THR A 148 2.61 -1.19 7.35
CA THR A 148 1.58 -2.14 7.80
C THR A 148 2.22 -3.29 8.56
N THR A 149 3.39 -3.78 8.12
CA THR A 149 4.15 -4.80 8.86
C THR A 149 4.60 -4.28 10.22
N LEU A 150 5.05 -3.02 10.31
CA LEU A 150 5.44 -2.39 11.58
C LEU A 150 4.25 -2.21 12.52
N MET A 151 3.09 -1.79 11.99
CA MET A 151 1.88 -1.58 12.78
C MET A 151 1.21 -2.91 13.18
N GLY A 152 1.39 -3.99 12.42
CA GLY A 152 0.79 -5.29 12.71
C GLY A 152 -0.72 -5.18 12.98
N ASP A 153 -1.18 -5.84 14.05
CA ASP A 153 -2.60 -5.87 14.45
C ASP A 153 -3.08 -4.60 15.17
N LEU A 154 -2.21 -3.61 15.40
CA LEU A 154 -2.57 -2.39 16.15
C LEU A 154 -3.66 -1.57 15.46
N VAL A 155 -3.75 -1.67 14.12
CA VAL A 155 -4.78 -0.98 13.32
C VAL A 155 -6.16 -1.62 13.50
N GLY A 156 -6.23 -2.92 13.83
CA GLY A 156 -7.48 -3.65 14.05
C GLY A 156 -8.08 -3.43 15.45
N GLN A 157 -7.24 -3.34 16.48
CA GLN A 157 -7.70 -3.23 17.88
C GLN A 157 -8.43 -1.90 18.18
N GLY A 158 -8.06 -0.80 17.50
CA GLY A 158 -8.69 0.51 17.72
C GLY A 158 -10.09 0.67 17.11
N LEU A 159 -10.45 -0.13 16.11
CA LEU A 159 -11.75 -0.08 15.44
C LEU A 159 -12.80 -0.96 16.11
N GLU A 160 -12.42 -2.13 16.65
CA GLU A 160 -13.37 -3.02 17.33
C GLU A 160 -13.86 -2.46 18.68
N GLU A 161 -13.00 -1.77 19.44
CA GLU A 161 -13.39 -1.20 20.74
C GLU A 161 -14.34 0.02 20.62
N GLN A 162 -14.34 0.73 19.49
CA GLN A 162 -15.24 1.88 19.28
C GLN A 162 -16.63 1.51 18.76
N ILE A 163 -16.85 0.27 18.31
CA ILE A 163 -18.15 -0.17 17.78
C ILE A 163 -19.13 -0.58 18.91
N VAL A 164 -18.65 -0.87 20.12
CA VAL A 164 -19.49 -1.36 21.23
C VAL A 164 -20.20 -0.24 22.02
N ALA A 165 -19.92 1.04 21.75
CA ALA A 165 -20.49 2.16 22.51
C ALA A 165 -21.40 3.08 21.67
N ARG A 166 -22.34 2.51 20.90
CA ARG A 166 -23.49 3.28 20.38
C ARG A 166 -24.74 2.97 21.20
N ASP A 167 -24.76 3.60 22.36
CA ASP A 167 -25.90 3.90 23.24
C ASP A 167 -27.27 3.29 22.83
N GLU A 168 -27.60 2.12 23.40
CA GLU A 168 -28.94 1.49 23.28
C GLU A 168 -30.07 2.30 23.94
N LYS A 169 -29.79 3.47 24.55
CA LYS A 169 -30.79 4.22 25.33
C LYS A 169 -31.67 5.19 24.55
N LEU A 170 -31.52 5.37 23.24
CA LEU A 170 -32.33 6.34 22.49
C LEU A 170 -33.39 5.76 21.55
N VAL A 171 -33.57 4.43 21.49
CA VAL A 171 -34.61 3.82 20.64
C VAL A 171 -35.91 3.51 21.40
N ALA A 172 -35.87 3.46 22.74
CA ALA A 172 -37.04 3.07 23.54
C ALA A 172 -38.07 4.20 23.80
N ASP A 173 -37.69 5.47 23.66
CA ASP A 173 -38.54 6.60 24.12
C ASP A 173 -39.33 7.31 23.01
N ARG A 174 -39.20 6.87 21.74
CA ARG A 174 -39.84 7.52 20.58
C ARG A 174 -41.08 6.80 20.02
N TRP A 175 -41.60 5.80 20.72
CA TRP A 175 -42.79 5.03 20.29
C TRP A 175 -43.96 5.01 21.30
N ARG A 176 -43.95 5.86 22.34
CA ARG A 176 -45.06 5.94 23.33
C ARG A 176 -46.03 7.11 23.18
N TYR A 177 -45.94 7.91 22.12
CA TYR A 177 -46.84 9.06 21.89
C TYR A 177 -47.30 9.20 20.44
N ALA A 178 -47.72 8.11 19.82
CA ALA A 178 -48.45 8.14 18.56
C ALA A 178 -49.55 7.06 18.57
N ASP A 179 -50.54 7.25 19.44
CA ASP A 179 -51.91 6.72 19.32
C ASP A 179 -52.89 7.82 19.73
#